data_AF-A0A4E9F3S3-F1
#
_entry.id   AF-A0A4E9F3S3-F1
#
_cell.length_a   1.000
_cell.length_b   1.000
_cell.length_c   1.000
_cell.angle_alpha   90.00
_cell.angle_beta   90.00
_cell.angle_gamma   90.00
#
_symmetry.space_group_name_H-M   'P 1'
#
loop_
_entity.id
_entity.type
_entity.pdbx_description
1 polymer ?
#
loop_
_entity_poly.entity_id
_entity_poly.type
_entity_poly.pdbx_seq_one_letter_code
_entity_poly.pdbx_strand_id
1 'polypeptide(L)'
;MLVVWFLLAGLRQVVNSRFGLLGASLYMECTHHLRCSEADRIRWFELREHVHNLIELGNIAREDGYIIEKTKLRHSLRYRDYLCAEYRTSGYLLYNDSSYHLQVACMWVGGEMNATCGLIPSTDKPFGYHEPQEWRRMLFLLRRSIGCSDEEIREIRKVSELFYCTERCIQAGIGYLPMMLIMASVILSLLSFCFS
;
A
#
# COMPACT_ATOMS: atom_id res chain seq x y z
N MET A 1 -32.97 -37.30 -11.62
CA MET A 1 -34.07 -36.35 -11.25
C MET A 1 -33.71 -35.46 -10.06
N LEU A 2 -33.07 -35.95 -8.99
CA LEU A 2 -32.66 -35.11 -7.84
C LEU A 2 -31.50 -34.12 -8.12
N VAL A 3 -30.56 -34.46 -9.00
CA VAL A 3 -29.35 -33.65 -9.26
C VAL A 3 -29.65 -32.31 -9.96
N VAL A 4 -30.70 -32.24 -10.78
CA VAL A 4 -31.08 -31.01 -11.51
C VAL A 4 -31.68 -29.96 -10.56
N TRP A 5 -32.31 -30.40 -9.46
CA TRP A 5 -32.88 -29.50 -8.45
C TRP A 5 -31.80 -28.77 -7.64
N PHE A 6 -30.68 -29.43 -7.31
CA PHE A 6 -29.57 -28.79 -6.62
C PHE A 6 -28.88 -27.72 -7.49
N LEU A 7 -28.77 -27.96 -8.80
CA LEU A 7 -28.20 -26.97 -9.72
C LEU A 7 -29.09 -25.72 -9.87
N LEU A 8 -30.41 -25.90 -9.95
CA LEU A 8 -31.34 -24.77 -10.03
C LEU A 8 -31.48 -24.00 -8.71
N ALA A 9 -31.45 -24.70 -7.57
CA ALA A 9 -31.44 -24.05 -6.25
C ALA A 9 -30.15 -23.25 -6.01
N GLY A 10 -28.99 -23.80 -6.39
CA GLY A 10 -27.69 -23.10 -6.33
C GLY A 10 -27.64 -21.86 -7.22
N LEU A 11 -28.18 -21.94 -8.44
CA LEU A 11 -28.24 -20.79 -9.37
C LEU A 11 -29.20 -19.70 -8.88
N ARG A 12 -30.30 -20.03 -8.20
CA ARG A 12 -31.18 -19.02 -7.57
C ARG A 12 -30.52 -18.31 -6.38
N GLN A 13 -29.68 -19.00 -5.62
CA GLN A 13 -28.94 -18.39 -4.51
C GLN A 13 -27.88 -17.39 -4.99
N VAL A 14 -27.27 -17.64 -6.17
CA VAL A 14 -26.30 -16.74 -6.79
C VAL A 14 -26.95 -15.48 -7.39
N VAL A 15 -28.23 -15.52 -7.77
CA VAL A 15 -28.96 -14.35 -8.27
C VAL A 15 -29.53 -13.50 -7.13
N ASN A 16 -29.83 -14.08 -5.96
CA ASN A 16 -30.42 -13.35 -4.84
C ASN A 16 -29.39 -12.61 -3.94
N SER A 17 -28.09 -12.84 -4.11
CA SER A 17 -27.04 -12.07 -3.42
C SER A 17 -26.66 -10.76 -4.13
N ARG A 18 -27.24 -10.48 -5.31
CA ARG A 18 -26.93 -9.28 -6.12
C ARG A 18 -27.77 -8.04 -5.84
N PHE A 19 -28.64 -8.02 -4.82
CA PHE A 19 -29.60 -6.90 -4.65
C PHE A 19 -29.79 -6.36 -3.21
N GLY A 20 -28.84 -6.59 -2.30
CA GLY A 20 -28.93 -6.05 -0.94
C GLY A 20 -27.59 -5.59 -0.39
N LEU A 21 -27.29 -4.29 -0.52
CA LEU A 21 -26.71 -3.43 0.52
C LEU A 21 -26.26 -2.09 -0.08
N LEU A 22 -27.22 -1.18 -0.22
CA LEU A 22 -26.99 0.25 -0.09
C LEU A 22 -26.32 0.53 1.26
N GLY A 23 -25.19 1.24 1.29
CA GLY A 23 -24.64 1.87 2.50
C GLY A 23 -23.41 1.23 3.15
N ALA A 24 -22.59 0.44 2.45
CA ALA A 24 -21.34 -0.07 3.02
C ALA A 24 -20.24 1.00 3.01
N SER A 25 -19.93 1.55 4.18
CA SER A 25 -18.61 2.12 4.43
C SER A 25 -17.56 1.04 4.12
N LEU A 26 -16.81 1.20 3.02
CA LEU A 26 -15.82 0.24 2.53
C LEU A 26 -14.56 0.30 3.40
N TYR A 27 -14.58 -0.40 4.52
CA TYR A 27 -13.39 -0.67 5.31
C TYR A 27 -12.65 -1.91 4.77
N MET A 28 -11.33 -1.78 4.63
CA MET A 28 -10.41 -2.86 4.28
C MET A 28 -9.63 -3.28 5.52
N GLU A 29 -9.32 -4.56 5.68
CA GLU A 29 -8.56 -5.06 6.84
C GLU A 29 -7.20 -5.55 6.35
N CYS A 30 -6.12 -5.03 6.94
CA CYS A 30 -4.74 -5.42 6.62
C CYS A 30 -4.16 -6.40 7.64
N THR A 31 -4.52 -6.18 8.91
CA THR A 31 -4.10 -6.99 10.06
C THR A 31 -5.25 -7.05 11.06
N HIS A 32 -5.11 -7.89 12.09
CA HIS A 32 -6.05 -7.92 13.20
C HIS A 32 -6.23 -6.56 13.93
N HIS A 33 -5.30 -5.62 13.73
CA HIS A 33 -5.29 -4.32 14.40
C HIS A 33 -5.35 -3.12 13.44
N LEU A 34 -5.19 -3.34 12.13
CA LEU A 34 -5.17 -2.28 11.13
C LEU A 34 -6.32 -2.46 10.13
N ARG A 35 -7.16 -1.42 10.06
CA ARG A 35 -8.23 -1.27 9.09
C ARG A 35 -8.03 0.02 8.30
N CYS A 36 -7.98 -0.08 6.99
CA CYS A 36 -7.93 1.07 6.10
C CYS A 36 -9.33 1.56 5.77
N SER A 37 -9.44 2.86 5.59
CA SER A 37 -10.68 3.58 5.39
C SER A 37 -10.47 4.81 4.52
N GLU A 38 -11.55 5.50 4.20
CA GLU A 38 -11.50 6.81 3.55
C GLU A 38 -10.79 7.89 4.41
N ALA A 39 -10.66 7.70 5.73
CA ALA A 39 -9.84 8.59 6.54
C ALA A 39 -8.34 8.49 6.19
N ASP A 40 -7.86 7.31 5.81
CA ASP A 40 -6.48 7.09 5.37
C ASP A 40 -6.22 7.76 4.01
N ARG A 41 -7.24 7.81 3.14
CA ARG A 41 -7.18 8.58 1.89
C ARG A 41 -6.96 10.06 2.17
N ILE A 42 -7.73 10.65 3.08
CA ILE A 42 -7.61 12.07 3.46
C ILE A 42 -6.20 12.34 4.00
N ARG A 43 -5.73 11.52 4.94
CA ARG A 43 -4.37 11.62 5.51
C ARG A 43 -3.29 11.50 4.43
N TRP A 44 -3.48 10.61 3.46
CA TRP A 44 -2.53 10.46 2.36
C TRP A 44 -2.46 11.73 1.49
N PHE A 45 -3.59 12.39 1.22
CA PHE A 45 -3.61 13.66 0.49
C PHE A 45 -2.94 14.80 1.27
N GLU A 46 -3.10 14.86 2.59
CA GLU A 46 -2.37 15.81 3.43
C GLU A 46 -0.85 15.61 3.32
N LEU A 47 -0.38 14.35 3.37
CA LEU A 47 1.03 14.04 3.17
C LEU A 47 1.52 14.44 1.77
N ARG A 48 0.71 14.22 0.74
CA ARG A 48 1.04 14.63 -0.64
C ARG A 48 1.14 16.15 -0.75
N GLU A 49 0.27 16.90 -0.09
CA GLU A 49 0.38 18.36 -0.03
C GLU A 49 1.69 18.80 0.61
N HIS A 50 2.09 18.20 1.73
CA HIS A 50 3.38 18.49 2.36
C HIS A 50 4.55 18.22 1.44
N VAL A 51 4.53 17.11 0.69
CA VAL A 51 5.57 16.80 -0.32
C VAL A 51 5.65 17.89 -1.38
N HIS A 52 4.52 18.34 -1.94
CA HIS A 52 4.51 19.40 -2.94
C HIS A 52 5.06 20.73 -2.40
N ASN A 53 4.65 21.12 -1.18
CA ASN A 53 5.16 22.33 -0.53
C ASN A 53 6.68 22.25 -0.27
N LEU A 54 7.19 21.06 0.11
CA LEU A 54 8.64 20.85 0.33
C LEU A 54 9.44 20.95 -0.97
N ILE A 55 8.89 20.45 -2.08
CA ILE A 55 9.50 20.59 -3.41
C ILE A 55 9.54 22.06 -3.83
N GLU A 56 8.43 22.77 -3.67
CA GLU A 56 8.35 24.21 -3.96
C GLU A 56 9.38 24.99 -3.14
N LEU A 57 9.49 24.70 -1.84
CA LEU A 57 10.50 25.29 -0.97
C LEU A 57 11.92 25.05 -1.48
N GLY A 58 12.22 23.81 -1.90
CA GLY A 58 13.52 23.44 -2.46
C GLY A 58 13.83 24.15 -3.77
N ASN A 59 12.83 24.45 -4.60
CA ASN A 59 13.00 25.22 -5.83
C ASN A 59 13.23 26.71 -5.54
N ILE A 60 12.43 27.33 -4.65
CA ILE A 60 12.61 28.72 -4.23
C ILE A 60 14.02 28.93 -3.65
N ALA A 61 14.50 27.99 -2.82
CA ALA A 61 15.83 28.06 -2.23
C ALA A 61 16.97 27.92 -3.24
N ARG A 62 16.74 27.29 -4.41
CA ARG A 62 17.72 27.19 -5.50
C ARG A 62 17.75 28.43 -6.40
N GLU A 63 16.63 29.13 -6.49
CA GLU A 63 16.45 30.30 -7.36
C GLU A 63 16.68 31.64 -6.62
N ASP A 64 17.22 31.60 -5.40
CA ASP A 64 17.37 32.76 -4.50
C ASP A 64 16.05 33.57 -4.33
N GLY A 65 14.92 32.86 -4.42
CA GLY A 65 13.59 33.45 -4.34
C GLY A 65 13.19 33.81 -2.90
N TYR A 66 12.14 34.64 -2.77
CA TYR A 66 11.57 34.98 -1.48
C TYR A 66 10.32 34.15 -1.17
N ILE A 67 10.18 33.77 0.10
CA ILE A 67 9.05 32.97 0.58
C ILE A 67 7.91 33.87 1.05
N ILE A 68 6.75 33.80 0.39
CA ILE A 68 5.54 34.54 0.76
C ILE A 68 4.79 33.82 1.90
N GLU A 69 4.50 32.52 1.77
CA GLU A 69 3.70 31.75 2.73
C GLU A 69 4.54 30.98 3.77
N LYS A 70 5.18 31.72 4.68
CA LYS A 70 6.06 31.13 5.70
C LYS A 70 5.38 30.08 6.59
N THR A 71 4.10 30.24 6.90
CA THR A 71 3.37 29.35 7.84
C THR A 71 3.12 27.97 7.26
N LYS A 72 2.59 27.89 6.02
CA LYS A 72 2.33 26.64 5.30
C LYS A 72 3.61 25.82 5.09
N LEU A 73 4.69 26.50 4.71
CA LEU A 73 5.99 25.87 4.48
C LEU A 73 6.64 25.42 5.80
N ARG A 74 6.52 26.21 6.87
CA ARG A 74 6.99 25.82 8.21
C ARG A 74 6.28 24.58 8.73
N HIS A 75 4.98 24.46 8.47
CA HIS A 75 4.22 23.26 8.83
C HIS A 75 4.73 22.04 8.05
N SER A 76 4.89 22.18 6.73
CA SER A 76 5.38 21.09 5.87
C SER A 76 6.82 20.65 6.19
N LEU A 77 7.69 21.58 6.62
CA LEU A 77 9.03 21.28 7.10
C LEU A 77 9.05 20.33 8.30
N ARG A 78 8.03 20.35 9.17
CA ARG A 78 7.93 19.41 10.30
C ARG A 78 7.64 17.98 9.85
N TYR A 79 7.00 17.82 8.69
CA TYR A 79 6.71 16.50 8.11
C TYR A 79 7.88 15.93 7.33
N ARG A 80 8.92 16.73 7.03
CA ARG A 80 10.09 16.26 6.25
C ARG A 80 10.73 15.03 6.89
N ASP A 81 11.04 15.09 8.19
CA ASP A 81 11.72 13.99 8.88
C ASP A 81 10.87 12.70 8.86
N TYR A 82 9.55 12.84 9.02
CA TYR A 82 8.61 11.72 8.87
C TYR A 82 8.62 11.16 7.43
N LEU A 83 8.58 12.02 6.41
CA LEU A 83 8.57 11.62 4.99
C LEU A 83 9.91 11.00 4.56
N CYS A 84 11.03 11.44 5.14
CA CYS A 84 12.35 10.86 4.90
C CYS A 84 12.51 9.50 5.59
N ALA A 85 11.83 9.25 6.71
CA ALA A 85 11.85 7.96 7.38
C ALA A 85 10.85 6.95 6.79
N GLU A 86 9.65 7.38 6.41
CA GLU A 86 8.59 6.51 5.90
C GLU A 86 8.93 5.96 4.50
N TYR A 87 8.81 4.65 4.30
CA TYR A 87 9.18 3.96 3.07
C TYR A 87 8.10 3.00 2.55
N ARG A 88 6.96 2.87 3.23
CA ARG A 88 5.88 1.96 2.81
C ARG A 88 4.84 2.65 1.93
N THR A 89 4.55 3.92 2.17
CA THR A 89 3.56 4.71 1.41
C THR A 89 4.18 5.78 0.53
N SER A 90 5.36 6.24 0.91
CA SER A 90 5.89 7.53 0.48
C SER A 90 6.27 7.57 -0.99
N GLY A 91 6.69 6.44 -1.57
CA GLY A 91 7.05 6.35 -3.00
C GLY A 91 5.91 6.76 -3.95
N TYR A 92 4.65 6.62 -3.54
CA TYR A 92 3.50 7.01 -4.35
C TYR A 92 3.12 8.49 -4.23
N LEU A 93 3.70 9.26 -3.30
CA LEU A 93 3.31 10.66 -3.08
C LEU A 93 3.62 11.56 -4.29
N LEU A 94 4.55 11.16 -5.15
CA LEU A 94 4.87 11.83 -6.43
C LEU A 94 4.25 11.16 -7.65
N TYR A 95 3.33 10.21 -7.45
CA TYR A 95 2.69 9.54 -8.58
C TYR A 95 1.81 10.53 -9.36
N ASN A 96 2.06 10.66 -10.66
CA ASN A 96 1.52 11.74 -11.50
C ASN A 96 0.07 11.51 -11.95
N ASP A 97 -0.61 10.49 -11.42
CA ASP A 97 -1.98 10.22 -11.78
C ASP A 97 -2.94 11.16 -11.03
N SER A 98 -4.08 11.39 -11.66
CA SER A 98 -5.15 12.17 -11.05
C SER A 98 -5.57 11.49 -9.75
N SER A 99 -5.81 12.29 -8.71
CA SER A 99 -6.23 11.80 -7.40
C SER A 99 -7.48 10.90 -7.44
N TYR A 100 -8.28 10.98 -8.51
CA TYR A 100 -9.48 10.17 -8.73
C TYR A 100 -9.19 8.70 -9.12
N HIS A 101 -7.99 8.40 -9.62
CA HIS A 101 -7.59 7.05 -10.02
C HIS A 101 -6.73 6.34 -8.98
N LEU A 102 -6.73 6.87 -7.75
CA LEU A 102 -6.03 6.26 -6.63
C LEU A 102 -7.01 5.49 -5.76
N GLN A 103 -6.63 4.29 -5.34
CA GLN A 103 -7.43 3.45 -4.45
C GLN A 103 -6.68 3.14 -3.17
N VAL A 104 -7.44 2.98 -2.08
CA VAL A 104 -6.90 2.63 -0.77
C VAL A 104 -6.37 1.20 -0.82
N ALA A 105 -5.17 0.98 -0.29
CA ALA A 105 -4.56 -0.33 -0.18
C ALA A 105 -3.81 -0.48 1.14
N CYS A 106 -3.73 -1.72 1.60
CA CYS A 106 -2.81 -2.18 2.61
C CYS A 106 -1.43 -2.38 1.99
N MET A 107 -0.38 -1.88 2.61
CA MET A 107 0.99 -1.94 2.08
C MET A 107 2.00 -2.35 3.15
N TRP A 108 2.98 -3.17 2.79
CA TRP A 108 4.07 -3.58 3.67
C TRP A 108 5.32 -3.87 2.87
N VAL A 109 6.49 -3.81 3.51
CA VAL A 109 7.77 -4.03 2.86
C VAL A 109 8.38 -5.35 3.31
N GLY A 110 8.77 -6.19 2.35
CA GLY A 110 9.40 -7.49 2.60
C GLY A 110 8.59 -8.38 3.55
N GLY A 111 9.26 -8.84 4.61
CA GLY A 111 8.67 -9.69 5.66
C GLY A 111 8.16 -8.93 6.89
N GLU A 112 7.95 -7.61 6.80
CA GLU A 112 7.42 -6.83 7.92
C GLU A 112 6.06 -7.36 8.38
N MET A 113 5.83 -7.32 9.70
CA MET A 113 4.56 -7.70 10.32
C MET A 113 3.57 -6.54 10.46
N ASN A 114 3.96 -5.33 10.05
CA ASN A 114 3.14 -4.13 10.18
C ASN A 114 2.83 -3.53 8.81
N ALA A 115 1.65 -3.81 8.29
CA ALA A 115 1.11 -3.09 7.16
C ALA A 115 0.81 -1.62 7.54
N THR A 116 0.64 -0.79 6.52
CA THR A 116 0.14 0.57 6.63
C THR A 116 -0.85 0.84 5.51
N CYS A 117 -1.74 1.80 5.72
CA CYS A 117 -2.70 2.23 4.72
C CYS A 117 -2.09 3.32 3.84
N GLY A 118 -2.38 3.27 2.55
CA GLY A 118 -2.07 4.37 1.64
C GLY A 118 -2.79 4.21 0.32
N LEU A 119 -2.41 5.06 -0.64
CA LEU A 119 -3.01 5.06 -1.95
C LEU A 119 -2.06 4.50 -2.99
N ILE A 120 -2.61 3.67 -3.87
CA ILE A 120 -1.92 3.11 -5.03
C ILE A 120 -2.72 3.44 -6.30
N PRO A 121 -2.10 3.37 -7.49
CA PRO A 121 -2.80 3.47 -8.75
C PRO A 121 -3.88 2.39 -8.86
N SER A 122 -5.03 2.73 -9.45
CA SER A 122 -6.10 1.77 -9.70
C SER A 122 -5.57 0.56 -10.47
N THR A 123 -5.88 -0.62 -9.96
CA THR A 123 -5.48 -1.91 -10.53
C THR A 123 -6.63 -2.89 -10.37
N ASP A 124 -6.83 -3.74 -11.38
CA ASP A 124 -7.80 -4.83 -11.36
C ASP A 124 -7.35 -6.00 -10.47
N LYS A 125 -6.08 -6.02 -10.07
CA LYS A 125 -5.52 -7.09 -9.25
C LYS A 125 -5.73 -6.78 -7.75
N PRO A 126 -6.29 -7.71 -6.96
CA PRO A 126 -6.50 -7.50 -5.52
C PRO A 126 -5.19 -7.49 -4.73
N PHE A 127 -4.12 -8.04 -5.31
CA PHE A 127 -2.79 -8.11 -4.72
C PHE A 127 -1.73 -7.85 -5.79
N GLY A 128 -0.67 -7.16 -5.41
CA GLY A 128 0.50 -6.96 -6.25
C GLY A 128 1.74 -6.59 -5.45
N TYR A 129 2.84 -6.40 -6.17
CA TYR A 129 4.10 -5.98 -5.57
C TYR A 129 4.92 -5.13 -6.53
N HIS A 130 5.82 -4.32 -5.98
CA HIS A 130 6.90 -3.68 -6.70
C HIS A 130 8.23 -4.34 -6.37
N GLU A 131 9.00 -4.65 -7.40
CA GLU A 131 10.35 -5.17 -7.21
C GLU A 131 11.22 -4.19 -6.41
N PRO A 132 12.22 -4.68 -5.65
CA PRO A 132 13.05 -3.81 -4.83
C PRO A 132 13.69 -2.67 -5.61
N GLN A 133 14.14 -2.91 -6.86
CA GLN A 133 14.77 -1.87 -7.67
C GLN A 133 13.79 -0.75 -8.05
N GLU A 134 12.57 -1.12 -8.45
CA GLU A 134 11.52 -0.17 -8.81
C GLU A 134 11.08 0.65 -7.59
N TRP A 135 10.80 -0.02 -6.47
CA TRP A 135 10.36 0.66 -5.26
C TRP A 135 11.42 1.61 -4.72
N ARG A 136 12.69 1.18 -4.68
CA ARG A 136 13.83 2.02 -4.30
C ARG A 136 13.99 3.23 -5.21
N ARG A 137 13.74 3.08 -6.52
CA ARG A 137 13.77 4.21 -7.46
C ARG A 137 12.72 5.24 -7.12
N MET A 138 11.49 4.82 -6.81
CA MET A 138 10.40 5.72 -6.41
C MET A 138 10.76 6.47 -5.11
N LEU A 139 11.24 5.74 -4.09
CA LEU A 139 11.69 6.34 -2.84
C LEU A 139 12.86 7.31 -3.03
N PHE A 140 13.81 6.97 -3.90
CA PHE A 140 14.96 7.84 -4.20
C PHE A 140 14.52 9.17 -4.82
N LEU A 141 13.60 9.11 -5.80
CA LEU A 141 13.05 10.31 -6.41
C LEU A 141 12.35 11.20 -5.39
N LEU A 142 11.53 10.62 -4.52
CA LEU A 142 10.87 11.37 -3.45
C LEU A 142 11.90 12.02 -2.51
N ARG A 143 12.76 11.22 -1.87
CA ARG A 143 13.69 11.69 -0.84
C ARG A 143 14.63 12.78 -1.36
N ARG A 144 15.08 12.64 -2.60
CA ARG A 144 15.89 13.67 -3.27
C ARG A 144 15.10 14.94 -3.56
N SER A 145 13.81 14.83 -3.90
CA SER A 145 12.97 15.98 -4.24
C SER A 145 12.61 16.83 -3.03
N ILE A 146 12.38 16.21 -1.87
CA ILE A 146 12.01 16.91 -0.62
C ILE A 146 13.22 17.33 0.23
N GLY A 147 14.44 17.00 -0.18
CA GLY A 147 15.66 17.43 0.49
C GLY A 147 16.05 16.61 1.73
N CYS A 148 15.88 15.28 1.69
CA CYS A 148 16.44 14.37 2.70
C CYS A 148 17.98 14.36 2.65
N SER A 149 18.63 13.99 3.76
CA SER A 149 20.09 13.87 3.87
C SER A 149 20.63 12.69 3.06
N ASP A 150 21.94 12.69 2.81
CA ASP A 150 22.60 11.59 2.10
C ASP A 150 22.51 10.26 2.87
N GLU A 151 22.54 10.31 4.20
CA GLU A 151 22.31 9.15 5.06
C GLU A 151 20.90 8.59 4.87
N GLU A 152 19.87 9.45 4.90
CA GLU A 152 18.48 9.06 4.69
C GLU A 152 18.29 8.47 3.28
N ILE A 153 18.95 9.03 2.27
CA ILE A 153 18.92 8.49 0.90
C ILE A 153 19.62 7.12 0.83
N ARG A 154 20.73 6.93 1.53
CA ARG A 154 21.47 5.65 1.55
C ARG A 154 20.68 4.51 2.17
N GLU A 155 19.85 4.79 3.18
CA GLU A 155 19.01 3.79 3.83
C GLU A 155 18.00 3.13 2.87
N ILE A 156 17.65 3.79 1.76
CA ILE A 156 16.79 3.20 0.70
C ILE A 156 17.37 1.87 0.18
N ARG A 157 18.71 1.72 0.16
CA ARG A 157 19.36 0.50 -0.35
C ARG A 157 18.98 -0.76 0.42
N LYS A 158 18.53 -0.61 1.67
CA LYS A 158 18.11 -1.72 2.54
C LYS A 158 16.63 -2.08 2.38
N VAL A 159 15.83 -1.22 1.74
CA VAL A 159 14.39 -1.43 1.56
C VAL A 159 14.17 -2.59 0.58
N SER A 160 13.35 -3.56 0.96
CA SER A 160 12.97 -4.71 0.12
C SER A 160 11.81 -4.34 -0.84
N GLU A 161 11.22 -5.34 -1.48
CA GLU A 161 10.01 -5.20 -2.28
C GLU A 161 8.86 -4.63 -1.45
N LEU A 162 7.99 -3.86 -2.12
CA LEU A 162 6.74 -3.39 -1.56
C LEU A 162 5.63 -4.34 -2.00
N PHE A 163 4.86 -4.86 -1.06
CA PHE A 163 3.61 -5.55 -1.33
C PHE A 163 2.43 -4.61 -1.09
N TYR A 164 1.38 -4.77 -1.89
CA TYR A 164 0.14 -4.06 -1.70
C TYR A 164 -1.07 -4.96 -1.97
N CYS A 165 -2.16 -4.68 -1.28
CA CYS A 165 -3.42 -5.38 -1.51
C CYS A 165 -4.62 -4.45 -1.26
N THR A 166 -5.60 -4.56 -2.14
CA THR A 166 -6.76 -3.66 -2.28
C THR A 166 -8.06 -4.30 -1.80
N GLU A 167 -7.96 -5.47 -1.17
CA GLU A 167 -9.06 -6.17 -0.54
C GLU A 167 -8.64 -6.64 0.87
N ARG A 168 -9.41 -7.50 1.52
CA ARG A 168 -9.05 -8.02 2.86
C ARG A 168 -7.75 -8.81 2.75
N CYS A 169 -6.66 -8.21 3.23
CA CYS A 169 -5.37 -8.87 3.33
C CYS A 169 -5.28 -9.41 4.75
N ILE A 170 -5.11 -10.72 4.88
CA ILE A 170 -4.49 -11.22 6.11
C ILE A 170 -3.02 -10.97 5.89
N GLN A 171 -2.39 -10.14 6.73
CA GLN A 171 -0.94 -10.11 6.86
C GLN A 171 -0.46 -11.48 7.35
N ALA A 172 -0.50 -12.47 6.46
CA ALA A 172 0.09 -13.76 6.63
C ALA A 172 1.58 -13.52 6.44
N GLY A 173 2.27 -13.26 7.55
CA GLY A 173 3.72 -13.00 7.65
C GLY A 173 4.57 -14.20 7.25
N ILE A 174 4.25 -14.80 6.12
CA ILE A 174 4.92 -15.93 5.52
C ILE A 174 5.14 -15.49 4.08
N GLY A 175 6.30 -14.90 3.78
CA GLY A 175 6.68 -14.60 2.40
C GLY A 175 6.50 -15.82 1.49
N TYR A 176 6.50 -15.61 0.18
CA TYR A 176 6.24 -16.70 -0.79
C TYR A 176 7.10 -17.94 -0.51
N LEU A 177 8.36 -17.75 -0.11
CA LEU A 177 9.28 -18.82 0.24
C LEU A 177 8.80 -19.67 1.43
N PRO A 178 8.59 -19.13 2.65
CA PRO A 178 8.07 -19.94 3.74
C PRO A 178 6.63 -20.44 3.50
N MET A 179 5.80 -19.76 2.68
CA MET A 179 4.47 -20.26 2.32
C MET A 179 4.60 -21.52 1.45
N MET A 180 5.49 -21.51 0.47
CA MET A 180 5.81 -22.67 -0.35
C MET A 180 6.39 -23.81 0.49
N LEU A 181 7.21 -23.51 1.51
CA LEU A 181 7.73 -24.52 2.44
C LEU A 181 6.62 -25.17 3.28
N ILE A 182 5.66 -24.38 3.78
CA ILE A 182 4.52 -24.91 4.54
C ILE A 182 3.59 -25.71 3.61
N MET A 183 3.32 -25.22 2.41
CA MET A 183 2.52 -25.98 1.43
C MET A 183 3.21 -27.30 1.07
N ALA A 184 4.53 -27.27 0.83
CA ALA A 184 5.31 -28.48 0.55
C ALA A 184 5.30 -29.45 1.74
N SER A 185 5.42 -28.96 2.98
CA SER A 185 5.38 -29.81 4.17
C SER A 185 4.00 -30.44 4.36
N VAL A 186 2.91 -29.70 4.16
CA VAL A 186 1.53 -30.22 4.21
C VAL A 186 1.31 -31.27 3.12
N ILE A 187 1.77 -31.01 1.89
CA ILE A 187 1.67 -31.99 0.78
C ILE A 187 2.45 -33.26 1.12
N LEU A 188 3.68 -33.14 1.63
CA LEU A 188 4.50 -34.29 2.05
C LEU A 188 3.84 -35.07 3.19
N SER A 189 3.24 -34.41 4.18
CA SER A 189 2.49 -35.04 5.27
C SER A 189 1.24 -35.78 4.76
N LEU A 190 0.51 -35.19 3.81
CA LEU A 190 -0.64 -35.85 3.19
C LEU A 190 -0.23 -37.10 2.40
N LEU A 191 0.84 -37.00 1.61
CA LEU A 191 1.39 -38.13 0.87
C LEU A 191 1.84 -39.25 1.83
N SER A 192 2.57 -38.92 2.90
CA SER A 192 3.01 -39.92 3.88
C SER A 192 1.85 -40.55 4.66
N PHE A 193 0.76 -39.83 4.90
CA PHE A 193 -0.45 -40.40 5.52
C PHE A 193 -1.24 -41.31 4.56
N CYS A 194 -1.29 -41.00 3.26
CA CYS A 194 -2.00 -41.82 2.28
C CYS A 194 -1.24 -43.07 1.83
N PHE A 195 0.09 -43.09 1.96
CA PHE A 195 0.95 -44.20 1.54
C PHE A 195 1.54 -45.01 2.71
N SER A 196 1.13 -44.74 3.95
CA SER A 196 1.43 -45.57 5.13
C SER A 196 0.20 -46.36 5.56
#